data_AF-A0A117M0X7-F1
#
_entry.id   AF-A0A117M0X7-F1
#
_cell.length_a   1.000
_cell.length_b   1.000
_cell.length_c   1.000
_cell.angle_alpha   90.00
_cell.angle_beta   90.00
_cell.angle_gamma   90.00
#
_symmetry.space_group_name_H-M   'P 1'
#
loop_
_entity.id
_entity.type
_entity.pdbx_description
1 polymer ?
#
loop_
_entity_poly.entity_id
_entity_poly.type
_entity_poly.pdbx_seq_one_letter_code
_entity_poly.pdbx_strand_id
1 'polypeptide(L)'
;MSFSDKTYTITEYGGFTRGVESYGYQALPEKTFDALEAFILANNTDTGPDSVQLLSLSARHGVGKIITARNYVGLITMTDGTVIEILPKIVGGGITEGDAKRIFLEMLKTLKDVTFKNLNVSNLHTDRLSLLEIFI
;
A
#
# COMPACT_ATOMS: atom_id res chain seq x y z
N MET A 1 -9.30 -22.76 4.43
CA MET A 1 -8.94 -21.82 3.35
C MET A 1 -7.43 -21.74 3.29
N SER A 2 -6.80 -21.97 2.13
CA SER A 2 -5.36 -21.77 1.96
C SER A 2 -5.11 -20.27 1.83
N PHE A 3 -4.37 -19.69 2.76
CA PHE A 3 -3.85 -18.34 2.61
C PHE A 3 -2.84 -18.33 1.45
N SER A 4 -2.85 -17.28 0.64
CA SER A 4 -1.90 -17.07 -0.44
C SER A 4 -0.79 -16.16 0.08
N ASP A 5 0.42 -16.70 0.32
CA ASP A 5 1.59 -15.93 0.79
C ASP A 5 2.23 -15.10 -0.34
N LYS A 6 1.42 -14.37 -1.10
CA LYS A 6 1.89 -13.55 -2.22
C LYS A 6 2.10 -12.12 -1.75
N THR A 7 3.30 -11.61 -1.99
CA THR A 7 3.64 -10.21 -1.74
C THR A 7 3.81 -9.46 -3.06
N TYR A 8 3.15 -8.31 -3.18
CA TYR A 8 3.31 -7.37 -4.27
C TYR A 8 3.94 -6.09 -3.74
N THR A 9 5.13 -5.75 -4.21
CA THR A 9 5.95 -4.65 -3.69
C THR A 9 6.03 -3.50 -4.68
N ILE A 10 5.63 -2.30 -4.25
CA ILE A 10 5.82 -1.04 -4.97
C ILE A 10 6.54 -0.03 -4.07
N THR A 11 6.96 1.10 -4.62
CA THR A 11 7.44 2.24 -3.85
C THR A 11 6.33 3.26 -3.60
N GLU A 12 6.56 4.20 -2.69
CA GLU A 12 5.79 5.44 -2.58
C GLU A 12 5.63 6.07 -3.97
N TYR A 13 4.42 6.50 -4.33
CA TYR A 13 4.05 6.97 -5.68
C TYR A 13 4.07 5.92 -6.80
N GLY A 14 4.51 4.70 -6.52
CA GLY A 14 4.33 3.54 -7.39
C GLY A 14 2.85 3.16 -7.49
N GLY A 15 2.52 2.31 -8.46
CA GLY A 15 1.13 1.93 -8.65
C GLY A 15 0.94 0.60 -9.34
N PHE A 16 -0.30 0.14 -9.26
CA PHE A 16 -0.78 -1.09 -9.82
C PHE A 16 -1.74 -0.86 -10.97
N THR A 17 -1.72 -1.79 -11.91
CA THR A 17 -2.70 -1.93 -13.00
C THR A 17 -3.46 -3.24 -12.87
N ARG A 18 -4.68 -3.26 -13.42
CA ARG A 18 -5.55 -4.45 -13.40
C ARG A 18 -5.14 -5.43 -14.50
N GLY A 19 -4.49 -6.53 -14.13
CA GLY A 19 -4.22 -7.69 -14.99
C GLY A 19 -3.11 -7.55 -16.04
N VAL A 20 -2.67 -6.33 -16.38
CA VAL A 20 -1.68 -6.08 -17.44
C VAL A 20 -0.61 -5.11 -16.97
N GLU A 21 0.68 -5.45 -17.13
CA GLU A 21 1.79 -4.54 -16.81
C GLU A 21 1.84 -3.39 -17.81
N SER A 22 2.08 -2.18 -17.33
CA SER A 22 2.06 -1.01 -18.21
C SER A 22 2.78 0.18 -17.61
N TYR A 23 3.54 0.94 -18.41
CA TYR A 23 4.07 2.27 -18.07
C TYR A 23 4.65 2.44 -16.65
N GLY A 24 5.47 1.49 -16.17
CA GLY A 24 6.09 1.59 -14.84
C GLY A 24 5.15 1.26 -13.67
N TYR A 25 3.96 0.71 -13.97
CA TYR A 25 3.04 0.13 -12.99
C TYR A 25 3.14 -1.39 -13.00
N GLN A 26 3.05 -1.98 -11.82
CA GLN A 26 3.05 -3.42 -11.63
C GLN A 26 1.64 -3.99 -11.84
N ALA A 27 1.53 -5.13 -12.52
CA ALA A 27 0.22 -5.77 -12.67
C ALA A 27 -0.19 -6.50 -11.38
N LEU A 28 -1.43 -6.28 -10.94
CA LEU A 28 -2.09 -7.15 -9.99
C LEU A 28 -3.04 -8.12 -10.72
N PRO A 29 -3.20 -9.35 -10.22
CA PRO A 29 -4.31 -10.19 -10.63
C PRO A 29 -5.63 -9.44 -10.48
N GLU A 30 -6.54 -9.62 -11.44
CA GLU A 30 -7.80 -8.87 -11.48
C GLU A 30 -8.56 -8.92 -10.15
N LYS A 31 -8.66 -10.11 -9.53
CA LYS A 31 -9.33 -10.29 -8.24
C LYS A 31 -8.68 -9.49 -7.11
N THR A 32 -7.35 -9.46 -7.05
CA THR A 32 -6.58 -8.70 -6.05
C THR A 32 -6.75 -7.20 -6.28
N PHE A 33 -6.71 -6.76 -7.54
CA PHE A 33 -6.95 -5.36 -7.90
C PHE A 33 -8.36 -4.92 -7.52
N ASP A 34 -9.38 -5.70 -7.89
CA ASP A 34 -10.78 -5.38 -7.64
C ASP A 34 -11.08 -5.35 -6.12
N ALA A 35 -10.46 -6.25 -5.34
CA ALA A 35 -10.55 -6.23 -3.88
C ALA A 35 -9.91 -4.97 -3.27
N LEU A 36 -8.73 -4.57 -3.76
CA LEU A 36 -8.06 -3.35 -3.31
C LEU A 36 -8.85 -2.09 -3.69
N GLU A 37 -9.39 -2.05 -4.91
CA GLU A 37 -10.26 -0.95 -5.38
C GLU A 37 -11.49 -0.82 -4.48
N ALA A 38 -12.19 -1.93 -4.19
CA ALA A 38 -13.35 -1.93 -3.32
C ALA A 38 -13.02 -1.42 -1.90
N PHE A 39 -11.86 -1.79 -1.36
CA PHE A 39 -11.38 -1.27 -0.08
C PHE A 39 -11.17 0.25 -0.11
N ILE A 40 -10.51 0.76 -1.16
CA ILE A 40 -10.27 2.20 -1.31
C ILE A 40 -11.60 2.96 -1.40
N LEU A 41 -12.56 2.45 -2.17
CA LEU A 41 -13.88 3.07 -2.32
C LEU A 41 -14.68 3.05 -1.01
N ALA A 42 -14.61 1.98 -0.24
CA ALA A 42 -15.32 1.85 1.05
C ALA A 42 -14.80 2.81 2.13
N ASN A 43 -13.51 3.17 2.08
CA ASN A 43 -12.85 4.02 3.09
C ASN A 43 -12.66 5.48 2.66
N ASN A 44 -13.03 5.85 1.42
CA ASN A 44 -12.97 7.23 0.93
C ASN A 44 -14.18 8.10 1.36
N THR A 45 -14.93 7.68 2.38
CA THR A 45 -16.12 8.38 2.87
C THR A 45 -15.81 9.58 3.75
N ASP A 46 -14.59 9.66 4.27
CA ASP A 46 -14.13 10.75 5.14
C ASP A 46 -13.21 11.69 4.34
N THR A 47 -13.80 12.62 3.57
CA THR A 47 -13.07 13.63 2.77
C THR A 47 -12.83 14.92 3.53
N GLY A 48 -12.73 14.85 4.87
CA GLY A 48 -12.37 15.99 5.70
C GLY A 48 -10.96 16.51 5.37
N PRO A 49 -10.65 17.79 5.69
CA PRO A 49 -9.36 18.41 5.39
C PRO A 49 -8.14 17.69 6.02
N ASP A 50 -8.36 16.86 7.03
CA ASP A 50 -7.31 16.11 7.75
C ASP A 50 -7.22 14.61 7.38
N SER A 51 -8.03 14.16 6.42
CA SER A 51 -8.06 12.77 5.96
C SER A 51 -6.79 12.41 5.17
N VAL A 52 -6.12 11.33 5.57
CA VAL A 52 -4.92 10.84 4.89
C VAL A 52 -5.32 9.77 3.88
N GLN A 53 -5.22 10.11 2.61
CA GLN A 53 -5.50 9.15 1.53
C GLN A 53 -4.24 8.33 1.22
N LEU A 54 -4.21 7.06 1.66
CA LEU A 54 -3.08 6.14 1.48
C LEU A 54 -2.89 5.72 0.01
N LEU A 55 -4.01 5.51 -0.68
CA LEU A 55 -4.09 5.01 -2.05
C LEU A 55 -5.09 5.85 -2.83
N SER A 56 -4.82 6.05 -4.12
CA SER A 56 -5.71 6.79 -5.02
C SER A 56 -6.09 5.97 -6.24
N LEU A 57 -7.29 6.24 -6.75
CA LEU A 57 -7.81 5.64 -7.97
C LEU A 57 -7.72 6.65 -9.10
N SER A 58 -7.22 6.20 -10.25
CA SER A 58 -7.25 6.95 -11.51
C SER A 58 -7.49 6.01 -12.68
N ALA A 59 -7.73 6.58 -13.86
CA ALA A 59 -7.84 5.82 -15.10
C ALA A 59 -7.08 6.54 -16.20
N ARG A 60 -6.41 5.78 -17.07
CA ARG A 60 -5.67 6.30 -18.22
C ARG A 60 -6.05 5.55 -19.49
N HIS A 61 -6.31 6.29 -20.56
CA HIS A 61 -6.62 5.70 -21.87
C HIS A 61 -5.49 4.75 -22.30
N GLY A 62 -5.84 3.53 -22.73
CA GLY A 62 -4.89 2.49 -23.13
C GLY A 62 -4.26 1.69 -21.99
N VAL A 63 -4.41 2.11 -20.73
CA VAL A 63 -3.91 1.39 -19.54
C VAL A 63 -5.05 0.84 -18.69
N GLY A 64 -6.16 1.57 -18.61
CA GLY A 64 -7.31 1.23 -17.77
C GLY A 64 -7.19 1.83 -16.38
N LYS A 65 -7.73 1.13 -15.37
CA LYS A 65 -7.74 1.54 -13.97
C LYS A 65 -6.36 1.40 -13.34
N ILE A 66 -6.00 2.37 -12.52
CA ILE A 66 -4.70 2.45 -11.83
C ILE A 66 -4.95 2.75 -10.36
N ILE A 67 -4.31 1.97 -9.49
CA ILE A 67 -4.20 2.24 -8.04
C ILE A 67 -2.81 2.79 -7.77
N THR A 68 -2.68 3.96 -7.16
CA THR A 68 -1.38 4.59 -6.88
C THR A 68 -1.20 4.83 -5.40
N ALA A 69 -0.06 4.42 -4.85
CA ALA A 69 0.37 4.76 -3.50
C ALA A 69 0.61 6.26 -3.37
N ARG A 70 0.25 6.83 -2.22
CA ARG A 70 0.52 8.24 -1.88
C ARG A 70 1.68 8.31 -0.89
N ASN A 71 1.66 9.28 0.03
CA ASN A 71 2.69 9.52 1.04
C ASN A 71 2.59 8.51 2.20
N TYR A 72 2.79 7.23 1.90
CA TYR A 72 2.73 6.16 2.90
C TYR A 72 3.73 5.06 2.56
N VAL A 73 4.33 4.48 3.60
CA VAL A 73 5.22 3.32 3.56
C VAL A 73 4.72 2.32 4.59
N GLY A 74 4.59 1.05 4.22
CA GLY A 74 4.03 0.03 5.10
C GLY A 74 3.48 -1.17 4.36
N LEU A 75 2.70 -1.98 5.08
CA LEU A 75 2.10 -3.22 4.57
C LEU A 75 0.57 -3.15 4.64
N ILE A 76 -0.10 -3.62 3.58
CA ILE A 76 -1.55 -3.83 3.55
C ILE A 76 -1.79 -5.33 3.36
N THR A 77 -2.35 -5.98 4.38
CA THR A 77 -2.62 -7.41 4.33
C THR A 77 -4.05 -7.68 3.92
N MET A 78 -4.21 -8.37 2.79
CA MET A 78 -5.47 -8.81 2.22
C MET A 78 -6.13 -9.92 3.03
N THR A 79 -7.44 -10.09 2.85
CA THR A 79 -8.24 -11.12 3.55
C THR A 79 -7.82 -12.54 3.17
N ASP A 80 -7.29 -12.69 1.96
CA ASP A 80 -6.77 -13.94 1.42
C ASP A 80 -5.29 -14.17 1.77
N GLY A 81 -4.69 -13.30 2.57
CA GLY A 81 -3.28 -13.34 2.95
C GLY A 81 -2.33 -12.61 1.99
N THR A 82 -2.81 -12.12 0.85
CA THR A 82 -1.97 -11.34 -0.09
C THR A 82 -1.46 -10.07 0.59
N VAL A 83 -0.17 -9.78 0.50
CA VAL A 83 0.43 -8.58 1.10
C VAL A 83 0.76 -7.58 -0.01
N ILE A 84 0.33 -6.33 0.17
CA ILE A 84 0.82 -5.19 -0.61
C ILE A 84 1.88 -4.48 0.23
N GLU A 85 3.12 -4.46 -0.24
CA GLU A 85 4.24 -3.77 0.41
C GLU A 85 4.52 -2.45 -0.32
N ILE A 86 4.56 -1.35 0.43
CA ILE A 86 4.90 -0.02 -0.08
C ILE A 86 6.20 0.42 0.57
N LEU A 87 7.27 0.50 -0.22
CA LEU A 87 8.61 0.91 0.19
C LEU A 87 8.82 2.41 0.05
N PRO A 88 9.75 3.03 0.81
CA PRO A 88 10.08 4.43 0.62
C PRO A 88 10.66 4.67 -0.79
N LYS A 89 10.39 5.85 -1.36
CA LYS A 89 10.85 6.24 -2.72
C LYS A 89 12.37 6.27 -2.93
N ILE A 90 13.16 6.10 -1.87
CA ILE A 90 14.63 6.07 -1.93
C ILE A 90 15.17 4.79 -2.59
N VAL A 91 14.30 3.82 -2.93
CA VAL A 91 14.65 2.69 -3.79
C VAL A 91 14.95 3.23 -5.19
N GLY A 92 16.23 3.15 -5.61
CA GLY A 92 16.71 3.69 -6.89
C GLY A 92 18.16 4.17 -6.80
N GLY A 93 18.80 4.44 -7.95
CA GLY A 93 20.16 5.02 -7.98
C GLY A 93 21.27 4.17 -7.34
N GLY A 94 21.11 2.85 -7.31
CA GLY A 94 22.06 1.90 -6.69
C GLY A 94 21.68 1.43 -5.28
N ILE A 95 20.56 1.92 -4.73
CA ILE A 95 20.00 1.48 -3.45
C ILE A 95 19.07 0.30 -3.71
N THR A 96 19.37 -0.86 -3.12
CA THR A 96 18.51 -2.05 -3.21
C THR A 96 17.28 -1.92 -2.31
N GLU A 97 16.26 -2.77 -2.51
CA GLU A 97 15.12 -2.83 -1.59
C GLU A 97 15.54 -3.11 -0.14
N GLY A 98 16.54 -3.99 0.05
CA GLY A 98 17.10 -4.29 1.36
C GLY A 98 17.79 -3.08 2.00
N ASP A 99 18.55 -2.32 1.21
CA ASP A 99 19.18 -1.07 1.67
C ASP A 99 18.13 -0.03 2.03
N ALA A 100 17.09 0.12 1.21
CA ALA A 100 15.99 1.05 1.48
C ALA A 100 15.25 0.71 2.78
N LYS A 101 14.96 -0.58 3.03
CA LYS A 101 14.39 -1.06 4.29
C LYS A 101 15.31 -0.73 5.47
N ARG A 102 16.62 -0.99 5.34
CA ARG A 102 17.61 -0.67 6.38
C ARG A 102 17.68 0.82 6.67
N ILE A 103 17.79 1.65 5.63
CA ILE A 103 17.85 3.12 5.76
C ILE A 103 16.57 3.64 6.41
N PHE A 104 15.40 3.13 6.01
CA PHE A 104 14.13 3.49 6.63
C PHE A 104 14.09 3.17 8.12
N LEU A 105 14.52 1.97 8.51
CA LEU A 105 14.63 1.60 9.93
C LEU A 105 15.60 2.51 10.70
N GLU A 106 16.74 2.88 10.10
CA GLU A 106 17.67 3.82 10.73
C GLU A 106 17.06 5.22 10.86
N MET A 107 16.32 5.71 9.85
CA MET A 107 15.60 6.98 9.95
C MET A 107 14.58 6.96 11.08
N LEU A 108 13.78 5.90 11.20
CA LEU A 108 12.78 5.75 12.27
C LEU A 108 13.43 5.86 13.66
N LYS A 109 14.57 5.20 13.87
CA LYS A 109 15.32 5.27 15.14
C LYS A 109 15.81 6.67 15.50
N THR A 110 15.92 7.58 14.53
CA THR A 110 16.34 8.98 14.79
C THR A 110 15.20 9.91 15.17
N LEU A 111 13.94 9.47 15.02
CA LEU A 111 12.79 10.27 15.36
C LEU A 111 12.60 10.25 16.88
N LYS A 112 12.74 11.42 17.54
CA LYS A 112 12.68 11.54 19.01
C LYS A 112 11.25 11.60 19.58
N ASP A 113 10.30 12.07 18.78
CA ASP A 113 8.88 12.20 19.12
C ASP A 113 8.06 12.02 17.83
N VAL A 114 7.64 10.80 17.54
CA VAL A 114 6.80 10.52 16.37
C VAL A 114 5.36 10.37 16.83
N THR A 115 4.49 11.25 16.36
CA THR A 115 3.05 10.98 16.39
C THR A 115 2.75 10.01 15.26
N PHE A 116 2.92 8.71 15.52
CA PHE A 116 2.46 7.67 14.60
C PHE A 116 0.93 7.81 14.48
N LYS A 117 0.43 8.10 13.28
CA LYS A 117 -1.02 8.10 13.03
C LYS A 117 -1.49 6.66 13.11
N ASN A 118 -2.08 6.31 14.25
CA ASN A 118 -2.71 5.02 14.45
C ASN A 118 -3.89 4.90 13.48
N LEU A 119 -3.78 4.05 12.47
CA LEU A 119 -4.94 3.60 11.70
C LEU A 119 -5.38 2.26 12.27
N ASN A 120 -5.92 2.33 13.48
CA ASN A 120 -6.51 1.19 14.14
C ASN A 120 -7.89 0.94 13.49
N VAL A 121 -7.91 0.14 12.42
CA VAL A 121 -9.16 -0.43 11.90
C VAL A 121 -9.49 -1.63 12.78
N SER A 122 -9.93 -1.38 14.01
CA SER A 122 -10.53 -2.41 14.85
C SER A 122 -12.02 -2.16 15.04
N ASN A 123 -12.79 -3.23 14.77
CA ASN A 123 -14.24 -3.41 14.87
C ASN A 123 -15.09 -3.03 13.64
N LEU A 124 -14.75 -3.56 12.47
CA LEU A 124 -15.80 -4.00 11.54
C LEU A 124 -15.69 -5.51 11.38
N HIS A 125 -16.76 -6.19 11.80
CA HIS A 125 -17.03 -7.62 11.68
C HIS A 125 -16.03 -8.39 10.82
N THR A 126 -15.28 -9.28 11.49
CA THR A 126 -14.81 -10.59 11.00
C THR A 126 -14.95 -10.74 9.48
N ASP A 127 -13.88 -10.41 8.74
CA ASP A 127 -13.47 -11.00 7.46
C ASP A 127 -12.66 -10.04 6.57
N ARG A 128 -12.45 -8.77 6.92
CA ARG A 128 -11.83 -7.80 5.99
C ARG A 128 -10.70 -6.92 6.55
N LEU A 129 -9.46 -7.40 6.35
CA LEU A 129 -8.18 -6.66 6.33
C LEU A 129 -7.64 -6.16 7.68
N SER A 130 -6.41 -6.56 8.00
CA SER A 130 -5.61 -5.97 9.08
C SER A 130 -4.49 -5.15 8.44
N LEU A 131 -4.57 -3.83 8.48
CA LEU A 131 -3.37 -3.00 8.32
C LEU A 131 -2.51 -3.22 9.57
N LEU A 132 -1.25 -3.61 9.41
CA LEU A 132 -0.28 -3.69 10.50
C LEU A 132 0.78 -2.61 10.31
N GLU A 133 0.95 -1.85 11.38
CA GLU A 133 1.92 -0.78 11.60
C GLU A 133 3.36 -1.31 11.69
N ILE A 134 4.31 -0.45 11.35
CA ILE A 134 5.72 -0.70 11.62
C ILE A 134 6.01 -0.25 13.06
N PHE A 135 6.23 -1.22 13.94
CA PHE A 135 6.75 -1.00 15.29
C PHE A 135 8.24 -0.63 15.23
N ILE A 136 8.63 0.45 15.91
CA ILE A 136 9.77 0.60 16.86
C ILE A 136 9.64 1.98 17.53
#